data_AF-A0A1E4B7G7-F1
#
_entry.id   AF-A0A1E4B7G7-F1
#
_cell.length_a   1.000
_cell.length_b   1.000
_cell.length_c   1.000
_cell.angle_alpha   90.00
_cell.angle_beta   90.00
_cell.angle_gamma   90.00
#
_symmetry.space_group_name_H-M   'P 1'
#
loop_
_entity.id
_entity.type
_entity.pdbx_description
1 polymer ?
#
loop_
_entity_poly.entity_id
_entity_poly.type
_entity_poly.pdbx_seq_one_letter_code
_entity_poly.pdbx_strand_id
1 'polypeptide(L)'
;MLPLRSLGLRPPPAGSAERFPFSVPAIRTLGILEFPTPVTFFVGENGSGKSTLLEGLAAATGVQSLGSELRVDADESLQAQRALAASIALTWRGARTRRGFFLRAEDFFGFTRTIARMRAALLAEIAEVELEYRDRSDWARALRLGPLAGSLRDMETRYGIDLDAHSHGESFLKLFQSRFVPGGLYLLDEPEAPLSPQSQLALIAMLKEMVGASSQFIIATHSPILLAFPGATIYSFDARPVEAVPYEALEHVALTRDFLTDPERFLRHL
;
A
#
# COMPACT_ATOMS: atom_id res chain seq x y z
N MET A 1 -14.40 12.12 11.02
CA MET A 1 -14.50 11.01 12.00
C MET A 1 -13.75 9.81 11.42
N LEU A 2 -12.89 9.13 12.19
CA LEU A 2 -12.13 7.98 11.68
C LEU A 2 -13.05 6.77 11.42
N PRO A 3 -12.96 6.10 10.26
CA PRO A 3 -13.88 5.02 9.91
C PRO A 3 -13.65 3.76 10.76
N LEU A 4 -12.43 3.23 10.80
CA LEU A 4 -12.09 2.03 11.58
C LEU A 4 -11.64 2.42 12.99
N ARG A 5 -12.26 1.83 14.01
CA ARG A 5 -11.99 2.09 15.43
C ARG A 5 -10.97 1.12 16.01
N SER A 6 -11.18 -0.16 15.78
CA SER A 6 -10.35 -1.22 16.35
C SER A 6 -10.44 -2.53 15.56
N LEU A 7 -9.43 -3.36 15.75
CA LEU A 7 -9.34 -4.73 15.27
C LEU A 7 -9.12 -5.65 16.49
N GLY A 8 -9.82 -6.78 16.51
CA GLY A 8 -9.50 -7.90 17.40
C GLY A 8 -9.56 -9.21 16.64
N LEU A 9 -9.11 -10.30 17.27
CA LEU A 9 -9.19 -11.65 16.72
C LEU A 9 -10.18 -12.50 17.52
N ARG A 10 -11.06 -13.17 16.79
CA ARG A 10 -11.84 -14.30 17.28
C ARG A 10 -10.97 -15.56 17.25
N PRO A 11 -11.33 -16.60 18.02
CA PRO A 11 -10.62 -17.87 17.99
C PRO A 11 -10.44 -18.39 16.55
N PRO A 12 -9.27 -18.97 16.23
CA PRO A 12 -9.03 -19.56 14.92
C PRO A 12 -9.98 -20.74 14.68
N PRO A 13 -10.29 -21.09 13.41
CA PRO A 13 -11.00 -22.31 13.08
C PRO A 13 -10.36 -23.55 13.74
N ALA A 14 -11.17 -24.53 14.14
CA ALA A 14 -10.68 -25.72 14.83
C ALA A 14 -9.56 -26.41 14.03
N GLY A 15 -8.44 -26.71 14.70
CA GLY A 15 -7.27 -27.36 14.09
C GLY A 15 -6.35 -26.45 13.26
N SER A 16 -6.59 -25.13 13.21
CA SER A 16 -5.76 -24.18 12.45
C SER A 16 -4.79 -23.35 13.30
N ALA A 17 -4.83 -23.45 14.64
CA ALA A 17 -4.01 -22.63 15.54
C ALA A 17 -2.49 -22.75 15.31
N GLU A 18 -2.00 -23.94 14.97
CA GLU A 18 -0.58 -24.20 14.69
C GLU A 18 -0.21 -24.03 13.21
N ARG A 19 -1.14 -23.58 12.37
CA ARG A 19 -0.90 -23.37 10.94
C ARG A 19 -0.85 -21.88 10.62
N PHE A 20 -0.09 -21.52 9.59
CA PHE A 20 -0.13 -20.17 9.05
C PHE A 20 -1.56 -19.82 8.62
N PRO A 21 -2.10 -18.63 8.95
CA PRO A 21 -1.42 -17.49 9.57
C PRO A 21 -1.51 -17.40 11.10
N PHE A 22 -2.24 -18.30 11.77
CA PHE A 22 -2.46 -18.26 13.23
C PHE A 22 -1.24 -18.70 14.04
N SER A 23 -0.30 -19.43 13.44
CA SER A 23 0.98 -19.79 14.06
C SER A 23 1.93 -18.60 14.24
N VAL A 24 1.70 -17.48 13.55
CA VAL A 24 2.51 -16.26 13.65
C VAL A 24 2.39 -15.71 15.08
N PRO A 25 3.50 -15.52 15.81
CA PRO A 25 3.45 -15.14 17.23
C PRO A 25 2.68 -13.84 17.52
N ALA A 26 2.84 -12.81 16.69
CA ALA A 26 2.10 -11.56 16.83
C ALA A 26 0.59 -11.72 16.63
N ILE A 27 0.17 -12.63 15.75
CA ILE A 27 -1.25 -12.95 15.50
C ILE A 27 -1.82 -13.74 16.69
N ARG A 28 -1.10 -14.76 17.17
CA ARG A 28 -1.54 -15.61 18.28
C ARG A 28 -1.76 -14.86 19.59
N THR A 29 -0.92 -13.85 19.84
CA THR A 29 -0.98 -13.04 21.07
C THR A 29 -1.72 -11.71 20.88
N LEU A 30 -2.36 -11.51 19.72
CA LEU A 30 -2.99 -10.25 19.39
C LEU A 30 -4.21 -10.02 20.29
N GLY A 31 -4.14 -8.93 21.06
CA GLY A 31 -5.29 -8.39 21.77
C GLY A 31 -6.18 -7.56 20.84
N ILE A 32 -6.85 -6.58 21.44
CA ILE A 32 -7.56 -5.55 20.67
C ILE A 32 -6.56 -4.45 20.31
N LEU A 33 -6.38 -4.21 19.01
CA LEU A 33 -5.66 -3.06 18.49
C LEU A 33 -6.64 -1.92 18.25
N GLU A 34 -6.36 -0.76 18.83
CA GLU A 34 -7.14 0.45 18.62
C GLU A 34 -6.48 1.34 17.57
N PHE A 35 -7.29 2.10 16.82
CA PHE A 35 -6.82 3.08 15.87
C PHE A 35 -7.26 4.48 16.31
N PRO A 36 -6.62 5.07 17.34
CA PRO A 36 -7.02 6.35 17.90
C PRO A 36 -6.68 7.53 16.97
N THR A 37 -5.71 7.35 16.08
CA THR A 37 -5.18 8.36 15.16
C THR A 37 -5.50 8.01 13.71
N PRO A 38 -5.55 9.01 12.80
CA PRO A 38 -5.81 8.77 11.38
C PRO A 38 -4.68 8.04 10.66
N VAL A 39 -3.46 8.11 11.19
CA VAL A 39 -2.31 7.36 10.68
C VAL A 39 -1.85 6.40 11.77
N THR A 40 -1.75 5.12 11.45
CA THR A 40 -1.21 4.08 12.30
C THR A 40 -0.09 3.35 11.57
N PHE A 41 1.05 3.16 12.22
CA PHE A 41 2.15 2.38 11.71
C PHE A 41 2.28 1.04 12.40
N PHE A 42 2.57 0.00 11.63
CA PHE A 42 3.06 -1.28 12.12
C PHE A 42 4.55 -1.34 11.84
N VAL A 43 5.35 -1.59 12.89
CA VAL A 43 6.81 -1.68 12.82
C VAL A 43 7.30 -2.92 13.53
N GLY A 44 8.45 -3.46 13.13
CA GLY A 44 9.06 -4.66 13.71
C GLY A 44 9.81 -5.46 12.66
N GLU A 45 10.60 -6.45 13.05
CA GLU A 45 11.51 -7.19 12.17
C GLU A 45 10.80 -7.95 11.03
N ASN A 46 11.59 -8.42 10.05
CA ASN A 46 11.07 -9.27 8.98
C ASN A 46 10.51 -10.57 9.57
N GLY A 47 9.30 -10.96 9.16
CA GLY A 47 8.61 -12.14 9.71
C GLY A 47 7.93 -11.91 11.07
N SER A 48 7.93 -10.69 11.62
CA SER A 48 7.21 -10.35 12.86
C SER A 48 5.68 -10.45 12.74
N GLY A 49 5.12 -10.46 11.52
CA GLY A 49 3.69 -10.64 11.26
C GLY A 49 2.93 -9.38 10.84
N LYS A 50 3.62 -8.25 10.62
CA LYS A 50 3.03 -6.97 10.14
C LYS A 50 2.22 -7.16 8.86
N SER A 51 2.86 -7.65 7.80
CA SER A 51 2.25 -7.91 6.50
C SER A 51 1.11 -8.90 6.62
N THR A 52 1.31 -9.99 7.39
CA THR A 52 0.24 -10.98 7.65
C THR A 52 -1.01 -10.35 8.26
N LEU A 53 -0.86 -9.49 9.28
CA LEU A 53 -2.01 -8.79 9.88
C LEU A 53 -2.63 -7.78 8.92
N LEU A 54 -1.79 -7.00 8.24
CA LEU A 54 -2.24 -5.94 7.33
C LEU A 54 -3.03 -6.51 6.15
N GLU A 55 -2.57 -7.63 5.59
CA GLU A 55 -3.26 -8.36 4.53
C GLU A 55 -4.57 -9.00 5.02
N GLY A 56 -4.56 -9.60 6.22
CA GLY A 56 -5.78 -10.11 6.85
C GLY A 56 -6.80 -8.98 7.06
N LEU A 57 -6.35 -7.80 7.48
CA LEU A 57 -7.16 -6.61 7.62
C LEU A 57 -7.68 -6.11 6.27
N ALA A 58 -6.86 -6.15 5.21
CA ALA A 58 -7.29 -5.81 3.85
C ALA A 58 -8.42 -6.74 3.36
N ALA A 59 -8.25 -8.05 3.55
CA ALA A 59 -9.28 -9.03 3.24
C ALA A 59 -10.56 -8.82 4.10
N ALA A 60 -10.43 -8.52 5.39
CA ALA A 60 -11.57 -8.29 6.28
C ALA A 60 -12.32 -6.96 6.00
N THR A 61 -11.60 -5.93 5.55
CA THR A 61 -12.16 -4.62 5.15
C THR A 61 -12.69 -4.62 3.72
N GLY A 62 -12.34 -5.62 2.91
CA GLY A 62 -12.85 -5.77 1.54
C GLY A 62 -12.45 -4.62 0.62
N VAL A 63 -11.37 -3.91 0.96
CA VAL A 63 -10.76 -2.91 0.07
C VAL A 63 -10.15 -3.63 -1.15
N GLN A 64 -10.07 -2.93 -2.27
CA GLN A 64 -9.46 -3.50 -3.48
C GLN A 64 -7.94 -3.54 -3.34
N SER A 65 -7.28 -4.56 -3.90
CA SER A 65 -5.83 -4.57 -4.04
C SER A 65 -5.44 -3.77 -5.27
N LEU A 66 -4.47 -2.87 -5.17
CA LEU A 66 -3.88 -2.23 -6.34
C LEU A 66 -2.83 -3.14 -6.97
N GLY A 67 -2.94 -3.40 -8.28
CA GLY A 67 -2.02 -4.27 -9.02
C GLY A 67 -2.58 -5.63 -9.39
N SER A 68 -3.72 -6.01 -8.82
CA SER A 68 -4.52 -7.17 -9.21
C SER A 68 -5.90 -6.70 -9.68
N GLU A 69 -6.41 -7.24 -10.79
CA GLU A 69 -7.82 -7.05 -11.19
C GLU A 69 -8.80 -7.75 -10.24
N LEU A 70 -8.28 -8.63 -9.36
CA LEU A 70 -9.04 -9.34 -8.35
C LEU A 70 -9.11 -8.51 -7.06
N ARG A 71 -10.28 -8.50 -6.44
CA ARG A 71 -10.41 -8.05 -5.05
C ARG A 71 -9.53 -8.94 -4.15
N VAL A 72 -9.02 -8.41 -3.03
CA VAL A 72 -8.18 -9.18 -2.07
C VAL A 72 -8.88 -10.47 -1.59
N ASP A 73 -10.22 -10.46 -1.53
CA ASP A 73 -11.04 -11.63 -1.19
C ASP A 73 -11.26 -12.64 -2.34
N ALA A 74 -10.78 -12.35 -3.55
CA ALA A 74 -10.90 -13.19 -4.76
C ALA A 74 -9.56 -13.76 -5.26
N ASP A 75 -8.42 -13.32 -4.73
CA ASP A 75 -7.09 -13.87 -5.07
C ASP A 75 -6.84 -15.25 -4.40
N GLU A 76 -6.62 -16.29 -5.19
CA GLU A 76 -6.37 -17.66 -4.70
C GLU A 76 -5.03 -17.83 -3.99
N SER A 77 -4.05 -16.95 -4.26
CA SER A 77 -2.78 -16.91 -3.51
C SER A 77 -2.96 -16.46 -2.05
N LEU A 78 -4.13 -15.90 -1.73
CA LEU A 78 -4.45 -15.30 -0.42
C LEU A 78 -5.32 -16.20 0.49
N GLN A 79 -5.32 -17.53 0.29
CA GLN A 79 -6.12 -18.45 1.11
C GLN A 79 -5.89 -18.31 2.62
N ALA A 80 -4.64 -18.13 3.04
CA ALA A 80 -4.30 -17.94 4.45
C ALA A 80 -4.86 -16.61 4.99
N GLN A 81 -4.77 -15.55 4.22
CA GLN A 81 -5.24 -14.20 4.55
C GLN A 81 -6.76 -14.18 4.65
N ARG A 82 -7.48 -14.93 3.81
CA ARG A 82 -8.93 -15.13 3.95
C ARG A 82 -9.29 -15.87 5.23
N ALA A 83 -8.51 -16.89 5.62
CA ALA A 83 -8.71 -17.59 6.87
C ALA A 83 -8.52 -16.64 8.07
N LEU A 84 -7.49 -15.78 8.04
CA LEU A 84 -7.30 -14.74 9.07
C LEU A 84 -8.44 -13.72 9.07
N ALA A 85 -8.85 -13.25 7.89
CA ALA A 85 -9.95 -12.29 7.74
C ALA A 85 -11.26 -12.80 8.33
N ALA A 86 -11.54 -14.10 8.22
CA ALA A 86 -12.69 -14.72 8.84
C ALA A 86 -12.63 -14.66 10.37
N SER A 87 -11.44 -14.68 10.97
CA SER A 87 -11.25 -14.54 12.42
C SER A 87 -11.16 -13.07 12.87
N ILE A 88 -10.89 -12.12 11.98
CA ILE A 88 -10.83 -10.69 12.33
C ILE A 88 -12.23 -10.16 12.70
N ALA A 89 -12.31 -9.44 13.81
CA ALA A 89 -13.46 -8.66 14.24
C ALA A 89 -13.13 -7.17 14.17
N LEU A 90 -13.83 -6.44 13.30
CA LEU A 90 -13.63 -5.00 13.08
C LEU A 90 -14.73 -4.19 13.74
N THR A 91 -14.34 -3.17 14.50
CA THR A 91 -15.27 -2.16 15.03
C THR A 91 -15.14 -0.87 14.25
N TRP A 92 -16.26 -0.30 13.80
CA TRP A 92 -16.31 0.95 13.03
C TRP A 92 -16.96 2.05 13.86
N ARG A 93 -16.55 3.32 13.70
CA ARG A 93 -17.20 4.47 14.37
C ARG A 93 -18.44 4.99 13.61
N GLY A 94 -18.75 4.41 12.46
CA GLY A 94 -19.86 4.80 11.59
C GLY A 94 -20.03 3.84 10.41
N ALA A 95 -20.51 4.35 9.28
CA ALA A 95 -20.65 3.55 8.07
C ALA A 95 -19.28 3.04 7.58
N ARG A 96 -19.23 1.76 7.19
CA ARG A 96 -18.04 1.16 6.58
C ARG A 96 -17.71 1.87 5.27
N THR A 97 -16.49 2.40 5.16
CA THR A 97 -16.02 2.96 3.89
C THR A 97 -15.71 1.83 2.90
N ARG A 98 -16.08 2.06 1.64
CA ARG A 98 -15.67 1.22 0.49
C ARG A 98 -14.61 1.92 -0.37
N ARG A 99 -14.15 3.09 0.07
CA ARG A 99 -13.13 3.89 -0.60
C ARG A 99 -11.77 3.55 -0.03
N GLY A 100 -10.76 3.59 -0.88
CA GLY A 100 -9.38 3.24 -0.54
C GLY A 100 -8.99 1.85 -1.05
N PHE A 101 -7.78 1.45 -0.73
CA PHE A 101 -7.15 0.27 -1.31
C PHE A 101 -6.09 -0.32 -0.38
N PHE A 102 -5.73 -1.56 -0.68
CA PHE A 102 -4.52 -2.22 -0.20
C PHE A 102 -3.44 -2.17 -1.29
N LEU A 103 -2.20 -1.88 -0.92
CA LEU A 103 -1.06 -1.90 -1.84
C LEU A 103 0.15 -2.46 -1.12
N ARG A 104 0.79 -3.44 -1.74
CA ARG A 104 2.15 -3.85 -1.38
C ARG A 104 3.18 -3.28 -2.33
N ALA A 105 4.41 -3.13 -1.84
CA ALA A 105 5.53 -2.72 -2.68
C ALA A 105 5.74 -3.65 -3.89
N GLU A 106 5.63 -4.97 -3.71
CA GLU A 106 5.82 -5.93 -4.80
C GLU A 106 4.72 -5.86 -5.86
N ASP A 107 3.48 -5.56 -5.45
CA ASP A 107 2.34 -5.43 -6.35
C ASP A 107 2.48 -4.23 -7.28
N PHE A 108 3.19 -3.19 -6.85
CA PHE A 108 3.45 -2.03 -7.68
C PHE A 108 4.25 -2.37 -8.93
N PHE A 109 5.27 -3.21 -8.83
CA PHE A 109 6.02 -3.63 -10.02
C PHE A 109 5.16 -4.46 -10.98
N GLY A 110 4.19 -5.22 -10.45
CA GLY A 110 3.16 -5.86 -11.26
C GLY A 110 2.27 -4.84 -11.96
N PHE A 111 1.79 -3.85 -11.22
CA PHE A 111 0.96 -2.77 -11.73
C PHE A 111 1.64 -1.95 -12.84
N THR A 112 2.90 -1.54 -12.66
CA THR A 112 3.65 -0.77 -13.67
C THR A 112 3.83 -1.56 -14.96
N ARG A 113 4.14 -2.86 -14.86
CA ARG A 113 4.21 -3.76 -16.03
C ARG A 113 2.87 -3.85 -16.76
N THR A 114 1.75 -3.93 -16.03
CA THR A 114 0.41 -3.96 -16.61
C THR A 114 0.11 -2.67 -17.37
N ILE A 115 0.37 -1.50 -16.77
CA ILE A 115 0.14 -0.21 -17.45
C ILE A 115 1.06 -0.06 -18.66
N ALA A 116 2.34 -0.44 -18.56
CA ALA A 116 3.27 -0.40 -19.69
C ALA A 116 2.79 -1.29 -20.85
N ARG A 117 2.26 -2.48 -20.55
CA ARG A 117 1.66 -3.37 -21.56
C ARG A 117 0.40 -2.78 -22.18
N MET A 118 -0.49 -2.20 -21.39
CA MET A 118 -1.69 -1.50 -21.90
C MET A 118 -1.31 -0.33 -22.82
N ARG A 119 -0.26 0.43 -22.46
CA ARG A 119 0.29 1.50 -23.29
C ARG A 119 0.79 1.00 -24.63
N ALA A 120 1.62 -0.03 -24.60
CA ALA A 120 2.18 -0.64 -25.79
C ALA A 120 1.07 -1.18 -26.70
N ALA A 121 0.02 -1.78 -26.14
CA ALA A 121 -1.13 -2.26 -26.89
C ALA A 121 -1.90 -1.12 -27.58
N LEU A 122 -2.19 -0.02 -26.87
CA LEU A 122 -2.84 1.16 -27.46
C LEU A 122 -2.01 1.78 -28.59
N LEU A 123 -0.69 1.90 -28.39
CA LEU A 123 0.21 2.42 -29.41
C LEU A 123 0.27 1.51 -30.64
N ALA A 124 0.31 0.19 -30.44
CA ALA A 124 0.27 -0.78 -31.54
C ALA A 124 -1.05 -0.70 -32.31
N GLU A 125 -2.19 -0.58 -31.62
CA GLU A 125 -3.50 -0.42 -32.25
C GLU A 125 -3.61 0.90 -33.03
N ILE A 126 -3.09 2.00 -32.47
CA ILE A 126 -3.02 3.29 -33.18
C ILE A 126 -2.21 3.14 -34.46
N ALA A 127 -1.02 2.53 -34.39
CA ALA A 127 -0.16 2.32 -35.55
C ALA A 127 -0.83 1.43 -36.61
N GLU A 128 -1.53 0.38 -36.20
CA GLU A 128 -2.28 -0.50 -37.11
C GLU A 128 -3.40 0.26 -37.84
N VAL A 129 -4.18 1.07 -37.11
CA VAL A 129 -5.23 1.92 -37.69
C VAL A 129 -4.62 2.93 -38.68
N GLU A 130 -3.48 3.53 -38.35
CA GLU A 130 -2.80 4.47 -39.26
C GLU A 130 -2.35 3.82 -40.57
N LEU A 131 -1.95 2.54 -40.52
CA LEU A 131 -1.60 1.77 -41.71
C LEU A 131 -2.85 1.37 -42.51
N GLU A 132 -3.88 0.83 -41.87
CA GLU A 132 -5.11 0.39 -42.52
C GLU A 132 -5.88 1.54 -43.18
N TYR A 133 -5.88 2.72 -42.54
CA TYR A 133 -6.60 3.91 -43.01
C TYR A 133 -5.73 4.86 -43.84
N ARG A 134 -4.51 4.47 -44.23
CA ARG A 134 -3.59 5.33 -44.99
C ARG A 134 -4.20 5.91 -46.27
N ASP A 135 -4.97 5.10 -46.99
CA ASP A 135 -5.61 5.47 -48.26
C ASP A 135 -7.10 5.85 -48.09
N ARG A 136 -7.56 6.07 -46.84
CA ARG A 136 -8.94 6.48 -46.52
C ARG A 136 -8.99 8.00 -46.31
N SER A 137 -10.21 8.55 -46.23
CA SER A 137 -10.38 9.98 -45.95
C SER A 137 -9.91 10.35 -44.55
N ASP A 138 -9.38 11.56 -44.39
CA ASP A 138 -8.92 12.09 -43.11
C ASP A 138 -10.02 12.03 -42.03
N TRP A 139 -11.28 12.24 -42.44
CA TRP A 139 -12.43 12.11 -41.56
C TRP A 139 -12.62 10.68 -41.02
N ALA A 140 -12.52 9.66 -41.88
CA ALA A 140 -12.64 8.27 -41.45
C ALA A 140 -11.49 7.86 -40.53
N ARG A 141 -10.27 8.30 -40.84
CA ARG A 141 -9.08 8.10 -39.99
C ARG A 141 -9.25 8.76 -38.61
N ALA A 142 -9.71 10.02 -38.57
CA ALA A 142 -9.92 10.75 -37.33
C ALA A 142 -11.00 10.09 -36.44
N LEU A 143 -12.09 9.61 -37.03
CA LEU A 143 -13.17 8.94 -36.29
C LEU A 143 -12.68 7.65 -35.61
N ARG A 144 -11.79 6.89 -36.26
CA ARG A 144 -11.24 5.64 -35.69
C ARG A 144 -10.14 5.90 -34.66
N LEU A 145 -9.28 6.88 -34.89
CA LEU A 145 -8.15 7.20 -34.01
C LEU A 145 -8.56 7.97 -32.75
N GLY A 146 -9.60 8.81 -32.83
CA GLY A 146 -10.02 9.70 -31.74
C GLY A 146 -10.18 9.00 -30.38
N PRO A 147 -10.97 7.90 -30.28
CA PRO A 147 -11.13 7.16 -29.02
C PRO A 147 -9.81 6.57 -28.49
N LEU A 148 -8.95 6.04 -29.36
CA LEU A 148 -7.68 5.43 -28.94
C LEU A 148 -6.69 6.48 -28.40
N ALA A 149 -6.56 7.60 -29.11
CA ALA A 149 -5.75 8.73 -28.68
C ALA A 149 -6.27 9.34 -27.38
N GLY A 150 -7.60 9.40 -27.21
CA GLY A 150 -8.24 9.82 -25.97
C GLY A 150 -7.90 8.92 -24.78
N SER A 151 -8.02 7.60 -24.96
CA SER A 151 -7.66 6.60 -23.94
C SER A 151 -6.19 6.64 -23.56
N LEU A 152 -5.30 6.74 -24.57
CA LEU A 152 -3.86 6.87 -24.33
C LEU A 152 -3.54 8.13 -23.52
N ARG A 153 -4.13 9.27 -23.89
CA ARG A 153 -3.91 10.54 -23.19
C ARG A 153 -4.44 10.53 -21.75
N ASP A 154 -5.64 9.98 -21.51
CA ASP A 154 -6.17 9.83 -20.15
C ASP A 154 -5.24 8.95 -19.30
N MET A 155 -4.73 7.86 -19.88
CA MET A 155 -3.80 6.97 -19.19
C MET A 155 -2.47 7.64 -18.86
N GLU A 156 -1.85 8.33 -19.82
CA GLU A 156 -0.59 9.06 -19.62
C GLU A 156 -0.74 10.21 -18.62
N THR A 157 -1.91 10.85 -18.56
CA THR A 157 -2.21 11.89 -17.56
C THR A 157 -2.29 11.31 -16.15
N ARG A 158 -2.89 10.12 -15.99
CA ARG A 158 -3.07 9.49 -14.67
C ARG A 158 -1.81 8.81 -14.13
N TYR A 159 -1.03 8.17 -15.00
CA TYR A 159 0.08 7.30 -14.56
C TYR A 159 1.46 7.79 -15.03
N GLY A 160 1.53 8.75 -15.95
CA GLY A 160 2.76 9.18 -16.58
C GLY A 160 3.09 8.40 -17.86
N ILE A 161 4.05 8.93 -18.60
CA ILE A 161 4.49 8.41 -19.91
C ILE A 161 5.60 7.36 -19.74
N ASP A 162 6.51 7.59 -18.78
CA ASP A 162 7.68 6.74 -18.52
C ASP A 162 7.51 6.00 -17.18
N LEU A 163 6.98 4.79 -17.24
CA LEU A 163 6.94 3.85 -16.11
C LEU A 163 8.19 2.95 -16.05
N ASP A 164 9.29 3.42 -16.64
CA ASP A 164 10.53 2.67 -16.78
C ASP A 164 11.28 2.49 -15.47
N ALA A 165 12.17 1.49 -15.47
CA ALA A 165 12.83 0.98 -14.29
C ALA A 165 13.78 1.97 -13.56
N HIS A 166 14.01 3.15 -14.12
CA HIS A 166 14.88 4.17 -13.55
C HIS A 166 14.12 5.30 -12.82
N SER A 167 12.79 5.43 -13.03
CA SER A 167 11.96 6.53 -12.49
C SER A 167 10.84 6.03 -11.55
N HIS A 168 10.99 4.85 -10.95
CA HIS A 168 9.96 4.19 -10.13
C HIS A 168 9.36 5.07 -9.02
N GLY A 169 10.19 5.88 -8.35
CA GLY A 169 9.76 6.69 -7.22
C GLY A 169 8.73 7.77 -7.57
N GLU A 170 8.91 8.47 -8.70
CA GLU A 170 7.97 9.52 -9.13
C GLU A 170 6.65 8.92 -9.62
N SER A 171 6.72 7.80 -10.36
CA SER A 171 5.56 7.06 -10.83
C SER A 171 4.74 6.48 -9.67
N PHE A 172 5.40 6.04 -8.59
CA PHE A 172 4.75 5.60 -7.36
C PHE A 172 3.99 6.75 -6.67
N LEU A 173 4.58 7.94 -6.60
CA LEU A 173 3.90 9.11 -6.03
C LEU A 173 2.71 9.55 -6.90
N LYS A 174 2.84 9.54 -8.23
CA LYS A 174 1.71 9.83 -9.15
C LYS A 174 0.56 8.83 -9.00
N LEU A 175 0.88 7.55 -8.74
CA LEU A 175 -0.14 6.55 -8.41
C LEU A 175 -0.91 6.96 -7.15
N PHE A 176 -0.23 7.36 -6.08
CA PHE A 176 -0.91 7.83 -4.88
C PHE A 176 -1.75 9.09 -5.12
N GLN A 177 -1.22 10.07 -5.85
CA GLN A 177 -1.95 11.29 -6.20
C GLN A 177 -3.25 10.99 -6.98
N SER A 178 -3.23 9.99 -7.87
CA SER A 178 -4.40 9.64 -8.67
C SER A 178 -5.41 8.75 -7.93
N ARG A 179 -4.99 7.99 -6.92
CA ARG A 179 -5.82 6.98 -6.25
C ARG A 179 -6.28 7.38 -4.85
N PHE A 180 -5.59 8.32 -4.21
CA PHE A 180 -6.08 8.88 -2.96
C PHE A 180 -7.30 9.76 -3.21
N VAL A 181 -8.40 9.34 -2.58
CA VAL A 181 -9.69 10.02 -2.57
C VAL A 181 -10.14 10.33 -1.15
N PRO A 182 -10.89 11.42 -0.92
CA PRO A 182 -11.40 11.78 0.41
C PRO A 182 -12.26 10.69 1.06
N GLY A 183 -12.10 10.50 2.37
CA GLY A 183 -12.84 9.52 3.18
C GLY A 183 -12.46 8.06 2.91
N GLY A 184 -11.24 7.81 2.43
CA GLY A 184 -10.73 6.47 2.15
C GLY A 184 -10.05 5.80 3.35
N LEU A 185 -10.03 4.46 3.36
CA LEU A 185 -9.18 3.64 4.22
C LEU A 185 -8.08 3.02 3.36
N TYR A 186 -6.83 3.37 3.65
CA TYR A 186 -5.66 2.91 2.89
C TYR A 186 -4.80 2.01 3.76
N LEU A 187 -4.46 0.86 3.20
CA LEU A 187 -3.63 -0.15 3.83
C LEU A 187 -2.37 -0.31 2.98
N LEU A 188 -1.21 0.10 3.48
CA LEU A 188 0.01 0.15 2.67
C LEU A 188 1.09 -0.72 3.32
N ASP A 189 1.66 -1.64 2.56
CA ASP A 189 2.75 -2.50 3.00
C ASP A 189 4.06 -2.07 2.33
N GLU A 190 5.01 -1.64 3.15
CA GLU A 190 6.34 -1.13 2.76
C GLU A 190 6.29 -0.10 1.61
N PRO A 191 5.44 0.95 1.67
CA PRO A 191 5.33 1.94 0.61
C PRO A 191 6.63 2.73 0.36
N GLU A 192 7.62 2.66 1.25
CA GLU A 192 8.94 3.24 1.09
C GLU A 192 9.86 2.48 0.13
N ALA A 193 9.60 1.20 -0.16
CA ALA A 193 10.57 0.34 -0.86
C ALA A 193 11.01 0.90 -2.23
N PRO A 194 10.12 1.51 -3.07
CA PRO A 194 10.54 2.15 -4.32
C PRO A 194 10.88 3.64 -4.16
N LEU A 195 10.88 4.20 -2.96
CA LEU A 195 10.96 5.65 -2.72
C LEU A 195 12.31 6.11 -2.17
N SER A 196 12.86 7.14 -2.80
CA SER A 196 13.97 7.92 -2.22
C SER A 196 13.53 8.61 -0.92
N PRO A 197 14.47 9.03 -0.04
CA PRO A 197 14.14 9.82 1.16
C PRO A 197 13.29 11.06 0.86
N GLN A 198 13.58 11.78 -0.23
CA GLN A 198 12.81 12.94 -0.66
C GLN A 198 11.39 12.57 -1.08
N SER A 199 11.24 11.45 -1.79
CA SER A 199 9.92 10.94 -2.19
C SER A 199 9.10 10.46 -0.98
N GLN A 200 9.74 9.92 0.06
CA GLN A 200 9.05 9.57 1.31
C GLN A 200 8.53 10.82 2.05
N LEU A 201 9.26 11.94 2.02
CA LEU A 201 8.76 13.23 2.53
C LEU A 201 7.55 13.72 1.72
N ALA A 202 7.57 13.55 0.39
CA ALA A 202 6.41 13.86 -0.45
C ALA A 202 5.20 12.97 -0.12
N LEU A 203 5.43 11.68 0.16
CA LEU A 203 4.39 10.77 0.65
C LEU A 203 3.78 11.27 1.97
N ILE A 204 4.60 11.68 2.94
CA ILE A 204 4.13 12.27 4.19
C ILE A 204 3.23 13.49 3.92
N ALA A 205 3.61 14.37 3.00
CA ALA A 205 2.79 15.53 2.64
C ALA A 205 1.41 15.11 2.10
N MET A 206 1.36 14.13 1.19
CA MET A 206 0.10 13.57 0.67
C MET A 206 -0.75 12.93 1.77
N LEU A 207 -0.14 12.16 2.68
CA LEU A 207 -0.84 11.58 3.82
C LEU A 207 -1.49 12.69 4.68
N LYS A 208 -0.75 13.77 5.01
CA LYS A 208 -1.28 14.89 5.80
C LYS A 208 -2.49 15.56 5.14
N GLU A 209 -2.44 15.77 3.83
CA GLU A 209 -3.56 16.33 3.07
C GLU A 209 -4.81 15.42 3.17
N MET A 210 -4.63 14.12 2.95
CA MET A 210 -5.72 13.17 2.98
C MET A 210 -6.31 12.95 4.37
N VAL A 211 -5.49 13.04 5.42
CA VAL A 211 -5.96 13.06 6.81
C VAL A 211 -6.89 14.24 7.05
N GLY A 212 -6.57 15.43 6.52
CA GLY A 212 -7.46 16.59 6.53
C GLY A 212 -8.79 16.34 5.80
N ALA A 213 -8.76 15.50 4.76
CA ALA A 213 -9.92 15.04 4.00
C ALA A 213 -10.63 13.80 4.62
N SER A 214 -10.46 13.55 5.92
CA SER A 214 -11.08 12.45 6.68
C SER A 214 -10.70 11.03 6.22
N SER A 215 -9.52 10.86 5.62
CA SER A 215 -8.97 9.53 5.31
C SER A 215 -8.22 8.92 6.50
N GLN A 216 -8.10 7.60 6.47
CA GLN A 216 -7.36 6.81 7.47
C GLN A 216 -6.33 5.92 6.77
N PHE A 217 -5.16 5.79 7.39
CA PHE A 217 -4.02 5.06 6.90
C PHE A 217 -3.52 4.08 7.95
N ILE A 218 -3.31 2.83 7.54
CA ILE A 218 -2.64 1.82 8.34
C ILE A 218 -1.49 1.31 7.47
N ILE A 219 -0.26 1.53 7.92
CA ILE A 219 0.93 1.38 7.10
C ILE A 219 1.91 0.46 7.82
N ALA A 220 2.32 -0.63 7.19
CA ALA A 220 3.47 -1.40 7.64
C ALA A 220 4.74 -0.80 7.00
N THR A 221 5.72 -0.45 7.83
CA THR A 221 6.92 0.26 7.38
C THR A 221 8.09 0.00 8.32
N HIS A 222 9.29 0.04 7.76
CA HIS A 222 10.56 0.08 8.48
C HIS A 222 11.26 1.44 8.35
N SER A 223 10.71 2.36 7.56
CA SER A 223 11.32 3.66 7.30
C SER A 223 11.25 4.57 8.53
N PRO A 224 12.40 4.99 9.09
CA PRO A 224 12.43 6.03 10.13
C PRO A 224 11.84 7.36 9.68
N ILE A 225 11.81 7.63 8.37
CA ILE A 225 11.25 8.86 7.79
C ILE A 225 9.72 8.82 7.88
N LEU A 226 9.09 7.73 7.43
CA LEU A 226 7.63 7.58 7.49
C LEU A 226 7.13 7.51 8.93
N LEU A 227 7.83 6.77 9.78
CA LEU A 227 7.51 6.62 11.21
C LEU A 227 7.54 7.96 11.97
N ALA A 228 8.25 8.96 11.47
CA ALA A 228 8.29 10.31 12.04
C ALA A 228 7.03 11.15 11.75
N PHE A 229 5.98 10.58 11.14
CA PHE A 229 4.73 11.30 10.89
C PHE A 229 4.13 11.84 12.21
N PRO A 230 3.83 13.14 12.30
CA PRO A 230 3.42 13.76 13.56
C PRO A 230 2.04 13.27 14.01
N GLY A 231 1.96 12.81 15.27
CA GLY A 231 0.70 12.35 15.87
C GLY A 231 0.21 11.00 15.35
N ALA A 232 1.07 10.21 14.70
CA ALA A 232 0.77 8.82 14.36
C ALA A 232 0.84 7.92 15.60
N THR A 233 0.03 6.86 15.59
CA THR A 233 0.18 5.74 16.55
C THR A 233 1.12 4.72 15.93
N ILE A 234 2.13 4.26 16.65
CA ILE A 234 3.08 3.24 16.17
C ILE A 234 2.92 1.99 17.03
N TYR A 235 2.66 0.85 16.39
CA TYR A 235 2.59 -0.46 17.04
C TYR A 235 3.83 -1.28 16.71
N SER A 236 4.54 -1.73 17.74
CA SER A 236 5.68 -2.65 17.61
C SER A 236 5.23 -4.10 17.62
N PHE A 237 5.65 -4.84 16.60
CA PHE A 237 5.46 -6.28 16.44
C PHE A 237 6.67 -7.08 16.93
N ASP A 238 7.72 -6.39 17.42
CA ASP A 238 8.86 -7.03 18.07
C ASP A 238 8.50 -7.45 19.51
N ALA A 239 7.61 -6.69 20.15
CA ALA A 239 7.01 -7.02 21.43
C ALA A 239 5.83 -7.98 21.27
N ARG A 240 5.61 -8.84 22.27
CA ARG A 240 4.48 -9.78 22.34
C ARG A 240 3.86 -9.69 23.73
N PRO A 241 2.61 -9.23 23.87
CA PRO A 241 1.68 -8.82 22.80
C PRO A 241 2.13 -7.54 22.07
N VAL A 242 1.56 -7.29 20.88
CA VAL A 242 1.77 -6.05 20.11
C VAL A 242 1.37 -4.85 20.96
N GLU A 243 2.25 -3.86 21.07
CA GLU A 243 2.05 -2.69 21.93
C GLU A 243 2.36 -1.38 21.20
N ALA A 244 1.74 -0.29 21.66
CA ALA A 244 2.00 1.03 21.12
C ALA A 244 3.29 1.59 21.73
N VAL A 245 4.19 2.08 20.88
CA VAL A 245 5.49 2.61 21.29
C VAL A 245 5.70 4.02 20.72
N PRO A 246 6.38 4.92 21.45
CA PRO A 246 6.78 6.21 20.90
C PRO A 246 7.90 6.04 19.86
N TYR A 247 8.00 6.99 18.93
CA TYR A 247 9.00 6.98 17.86
C TYR A 247 10.44 6.88 18.40
N GLU A 248 10.72 7.59 19.50
CA GLU A 248 12.04 7.67 20.12
C GLU A 248 12.49 6.35 20.78
N ALA A 249 11.54 5.45 21.10
CA ALA A 249 11.83 4.16 21.71
C ALA A 249 12.14 3.06 20.68
N LEU A 250 12.02 3.35 19.38
CA LEU A 250 12.29 2.38 18.32
C LEU A 250 13.81 2.15 18.15
N GLU A 251 14.25 0.91 18.38
CA GLU A 251 15.67 0.53 18.32
C GLU A 251 16.30 0.85 16.96
N HIS A 252 15.64 0.47 15.85
CA HIS A 252 16.17 0.73 14.51
C HIS A 252 16.25 2.24 14.18
N VAL A 253 15.39 3.08 14.76
CA VAL A 253 15.48 4.54 14.62
C VAL A 253 16.71 5.05 15.37
N ALA A 254 16.93 4.58 16.60
CA ALA A 254 18.10 4.94 17.38
C ALA A 254 19.40 4.50 16.69
N LEU A 255 19.46 3.24 16.24
CA LEU A 255 20.59 2.68 15.51
C LEU A 255 20.90 3.48 14.24
N THR A 256 19.88 3.79 13.43
CA THR A 256 20.05 4.56 12.19
C THR A 256 20.57 5.97 12.48
N ARG A 257 20.02 6.65 13.49
CA ARG A 257 20.48 7.99 13.90
C ARG A 257 21.94 7.97 14.35
N ASP A 258 22.31 6.99 15.18
CA ASP A 258 23.65 6.88 15.74
C ASP A 258 24.67 6.55 14.63
N PHE A 259 24.30 5.66 13.69
CA PHE A 259 25.10 5.36 12.51
C PHE A 259 25.33 6.60 11.62
N LEU A 260 24.27 7.37 11.34
CA LEU A 260 24.37 8.59 10.52
C LEU A 260 25.20 9.70 11.19
N THR A 261 25.32 9.68 12.53
CA THR A 261 26.10 10.66 13.29
C THR A 261 27.60 10.36 13.23
N ASP A 262 27.99 9.08 13.25
CA ASP A 262 29.40 8.65 13.16
C ASP A 262 29.52 7.28 12.47
N PRO A 263 29.49 7.21 11.13
CA PRO A 263 29.57 5.94 10.40
C PRO A 263 30.88 5.18 10.64
N GLU A 264 32.01 5.91 10.74
CA GLU A 264 33.34 5.30 10.88
C GLU A 264 33.49 4.51 12.17
N ARG A 265 32.86 4.93 13.27
CA ARG A 265 32.86 4.18 14.52
C ARG A 265 32.22 2.81 14.36
N PHE A 266 31.12 2.69 13.63
CA PHE A 266 30.44 1.41 13.41
C PHE A 266 31.24 0.52 12.45
N LEU A 267 31.73 1.09 11.34
CA LEU A 267 32.47 0.33 10.32
C LEU A 267 33.81 -0.23 10.82
N ARG A 268 34.44 0.38 11.83
CA ARG A 268 35.68 -0.11 12.45
C ARG A 268 35.52 -1.43 13.21
N HIS A 269 34.29 -1.83 13.55
CA HIS A 269 33.99 -3.00 14.36
C HIS A 269 33.28 -4.13 13.57
N LEU A 270 33.22 -4.00 12.23
CA LEU A 270 32.79 -5.04 11.29
C LEU A 270 33.99 -5.80 10.74
#